data_AF-A0A2G6R6X8-F1
#
_entry.id   AF-A0A2G6R6X8-F1
#
_cell.length_a   1.000
_cell.length_b   1.000
_cell.length_c   1.000
_cell.angle_alpha   90.00
_cell.angle_beta   90.00
_cell.angle_gamma   90.00
#
_symmetry.space_group_name_H-M   'P 1'
#
loop_
_entity.id
_entity.type
_entity.pdbx_description
1 polymer ?
#
loop_
_entity_poly.entity_id
_entity_poly.type
_entity_poly.pdbx_seq_one_letter_code
_entity_poly.pdbx_strand_id
1 'polypeptide(L)' 'MQRLDAGVHSIGKKIVEEAAEVWMAAEYESDEATAEEVSQLLYHVQVLLLAKGLSLDDVYRYL' A
#
# COMPACT_ATOMS: atom_id res chain seq x y z
N MET A 1 -4.10 -12.14 -8.73
CA MET A 1 -3.32 -13.21 -8.05
C MET A 1 -1.82 -13.08 -8.25
N GLN A 2 -1.30 -12.64 -9.42
CA GLN A 2 0.15 -12.49 -9.69
C GLN A 2 1.01 -11.77 -8.62
N ARG A 3 0.47 -10.79 -7.88
CA ARG A 3 1.23 -10.09 -6.82
C ARG A 3 1.39 -10.89 -5.52
N LEU A 4 0.47 -11.81 -5.20
CA LEU A 4 0.61 -12.70 -4.04
C LEU A 4 1.70 -13.74 -4.28
N ASP A 5 1.81 -14.22 -5.51
CA ASP A 5 2.79 -15.24 -5.91
C ASP A 5 4.23 -14.70 -5.94
N ALA A 6 4.41 -13.37 -5.98
CA ALA A 6 5.72 -12.71 -6.00
C ALA A 6 6.43 -12.67 -4.63
N GLY A 7 5.74 -13.05 -3.55
CA GLY A 7 6.27 -13.11 -2.18
C GLY A 7 6.36 -11.76 -1.46
N VAL A 8 6.54 -11.83 -0.13
CA VAL A 8 6.54 -10.67 0.79
C VAL A 8 7.58 -9.60 0.41
N HIS A 9 8.76 -10.00 -0.08
CA HIS A 9 9.81 -9.06 -0.47
C HIS A 9 9.37 -8.15 -1.64
N SER A 10 8.74 -8.73 -2.66
CA SER A 10 8.28 -7.98 -3.84
C SER A 10 7.12 -7.03 -3.48
N ILE A 11 6.20 -7.48 -2.63
CA ILE A 11 5.11 -6.65 -2.12
C ILE A 11 5.67 -5.47 -1.29
N GLY A 12 6.64 -5.74 -0.41
CA GLY A 12 7.28 -4.72 0.41
C GLY A 12 8.00 -3.65 -0.40
N LYS A 13 8.68 -4.02 -1.49
CA LYS A 13 9.29 -3.05 -2.41
C LYS A 13 8.27 -2.09 -2.99
N LYS A 14 7.12 -2.59 -3.43
CA LYS A 14 6.05 -1.75 -3.94
C LYS A 14 5.50 -0.82 -2.85
N ILE A 15 5.26 -1.29 -1.62
CA ILE A 15 4.81 -0.40 -0.54
C ILE A 15 5.78 0.78 -0.33
N VAL A 16 7.09 0.53 -0.39
CA VAL A 16 8.10 1.59 -0.23
C VAL A 16 8.07 2.59 -1.40
N GLU A 17 7.89 2.09 -2.62
CA GLU A 17 7.76 2.90 -3.84
C GLU A 17 6.53 3.82 -3.78
N GLU A 18 5.35 3.24 -3.53
CA GLU A 18 4.08 3.98 -3.44
C GLU A 18 4.10 4.98 -2.28
N ALA A 19 4.77 4.67 -1.17
CA ALA A 19 4.89 5.62 -0.05
C ALA A 19 5.72 6.86 -0.43
N ALA A 20 6.73 6.70 -1.29
CA ALA A 20 7.47 7.83 -1.83
C ALA A 20 6.63 8.63 -2.83
N GLU A 21 5.86 7.96 -3.69
CA GLU A 21 4.96 8.58 -4.66
C GLU A 21 3.84 9.36 -3.97
N VAL A 22 3.21 8.80 -2.94
CA VAL A 22 2.22 9.49 -2.09
C VAL A 22 2.78 10.78 -1.51
N TRP A 23 4.01 10.73 -0.96
CA TRP A 23 4.63 11.93 -0.39
C TRP A 23 4.88 12.99 -1.47
N MET A 24 5.42 12.58 -2.62
CA MET A 24 5.67 13.49 -3.73
C MET A 24 4.38 14.12 -4.26
N ALA A 25 3.33 13.31 -4.45
CA ALA A 25 2.03 13.79 -4.92
C ALA A 25 1.39 14.75 -3.93
N ALA A 26 1.43 14.45 -2.63
CA ALA A 26 0.89 15.32 -1.60
C ALA A 26 1.61 16.68 -1.49
N GLU A 27 2.89 16.75 -1.85
CA GLU A 27 3.69 17.98 -1.78
C GLU A 27 3.60 18.81 -3.07
N TYR A 28 3.47 18.16 -4.23
CA TYR A 28 3.70 18.82 -5.53
C TYR A 28 2.57 18.68 -6.54
N GLU A 29 1.61 17.79 -6.32
CA GLU A 29 0.57 17.46 -7.29
C GLU A 29 -0.85 17.82 -6.79
N SER A 30 -1.87 17.48 -7.57
CA SER A 30 -3.27 17.74 -7.22
C SER A 30 -3.82 16.78 -6.16
N ASP A 31 -4.93 17.15 -5.52
CA ASP A 31 -5.67 16.27 -4.61
C ASP A 31 -6.11 14.97 -5.29
N GLU A 32 -6.46 15.02 -6.58
CA GLU A 32 -6.84 13.85 -7.37
C GLU A 32 -5.66 12.89 -7.55
N ALA A 33 -4.49 13.42 -7.92
CA ALA A 33 -3.26 12.64 -8.04
C ALA A 33 -2.83 12.05 -6.68
N THR A 34 -2.93 12.84 -5.60
CA THR A 34 -2.64 12.35 -4.25
C THR A 34 -3.58 11.21 -3.86
N ALA A 35 -4.88 11.35 -4.15
CA ALA A 35 -5.85 10.29 -3.87
C ALA A 35 -5.58 9.02 -4.69
N GLU A 36 -5.13 9.16 -5.95
CA GLU A 36 -4.70 8.05 -6.78
C GLU A 36 -3.54 7.29 -6.13
N GLU A 37 -2.45 7.95 -5.76
CA GLU A 37 -1.29 7.27 -5.14
C GLU A 37 -1.62 6.67 -3.77
N VAL A 38 -2.44 7.36 -2.97
CA VAL A 38 -2.91 6.80 -1.69
C VAL A 38 -3.71 5.52 -1.93
N SER A 39 -4.52 5.47 -2.99
CA SER A 39 -5.29 4.26 -3.34
C SER A 39 -4.37 3.08 -3.68
N GLN A 40 -3.27 3.32 -4.39
CA GLN A 40 -2.28 2.31 -4.74
C GLN A 40 -1.52 1.80 -3.51
N LEU A 41 -1.10 2.71 -2.62
CA LEU A 41 -0.48 2.35 -1.35
C LEU A 41 -1.41 1.49 -0.49
N LEU A 42 -2.67 1.90 -0.33
CA LEU A 42 -3.67 1.14 0.44
C LEU A 42 -3.93 -0.24 -0.16
N TYR A 43 -3.97 -0.35 -1.49
CA TYR A 43 -4.06 -1.64 -2.17
C TYR A 43 -2.87 -2.54 -1.81
N HIS A 44 -1.64 -2.03 -1.90
CA HIS A 44 -0.43 -2.80 -1.62
C HIS A 44 -0.30 -3.23 -0.16
N VAL A 45 -0.71 -2.38 0.78
CA VAL A 45 -0.79 -2.74 2.20
C VAL A 45 -1.78 -3.88 2.41
N GLN A 46 -2.97 -3.82 1.82
CA GLN A 46 -3.96 -4.91 1.93
C GLN A 46 -3.45 -6.23 1.32
N VAL A 47 -2.73 -6.17 0.19
CA VAL A 47 -2.09 -7.36 -0.39
C VAL A 47 -1.04 -7.95 0.57
N LEU A 48 -0.28 -7.12 1.29
CA LEU A 48 0.64 -7.59 2.32
C LEU A 48 -0.09 -8.26 3.48
N LEU A 49 -1.21 -7.67 3.95
CA LEU A 49 -2.02 -8.28 5.02
C LEU A 49 -2.49 -9.69 4.62
N LEU A 50 -3.01 -9.84 3.40
CA LEU A 50 -3.40 -11.15 2.87
C LEU A 50 -2.23 -12.13 2.79
N ALA A 51 -1.06 -11.69 2.30
CA ALA A 51 0.15 -12.52 2.24
C ALA A 51 0.67 -12.93 3.64
N LYS A 52 0.35 -12.15 4.67
CA LYS A 52 0.71 -12.40 6.07
C LYS A 52 -0.39 -13.12 6.87
N GLY A 53 -1.57 -13.34 6.29
CA GLY A 53 -2.71 -13.93 6.96
C GLY A 53 -3.34 -13.03 8.03
N LEU A 54 -3.25 -11.70 7.87
CA LEU A 54 -3.81 -10.71 8.77
C LEU A 54 -5.13 -10.16 8.22
N SER A 55 -6.10 -9.93 9.11
CA SER A 55 -7.34 -9.23 8.81
C SER A 55 -7.21 -7.71 9.03
N LEU A 56 -8.18 -6.94 8.56
CA LEU A 56 -8.26 -5.51 8.91
C LEU A 56 -8.54 -5.30 10.40
N ASP A 57 -9.29 -6.19 11.05
CA ASP A 57 -9.55 -6.12 12.50
C ASP A 57 -8.26 -6.26 13.31
N ASP A 58 -7.32 -7.11 12.85
CA ASP A 58 -5.99 -7.25 13.44
C ASP A 58 -5.17 -5.96 13.37
N VAL A 59 -5.46 -5.08 12.40
CA VAL A 59 -4.82 -3.77 12.26
C VAL A 59 -5.57 -2.70 13.04
N TYR A 60 -6.89 -2.66 12.92
CA TYR A 60 -7.73 -1.62 13.52
C TYR A 60 -7.77 -1.65 15.04
N ARG A 61 -7.48 -2.80 15.68
CA ARG A 61 -7.28 -2.88 17.14
C ARG A 61 -6.15 -1.98 17.69
N TYR A 62 -5.30 -1.42 16.82
CA TYR A 62 -4.20 -0.52 17.18
C TYR A 62 -4.51 0.96 16.93
N LEU A 63 -5.69 1.28 16.40
CA LEU A 63 -6.19 2.65 16.19
C LEU A 63 -7.12 3.05 17.34
#